data_AF-A0A454D1P6-F1
#
_entry.id   AF-A0A454D1P6-F1
#
_cell.length_a   1.000
_cell.length_b   1.000
_cell.length_c   1.000
_cell.angle_alpha   90.00
_cell.angle_beta   90.00
_cell.angle_gamma   90.00
#
_symmetry.space_group_name_H-M   'P 1'
#
loop_
_entity.id
_entity.type
_entity.pdbx_description
1 polymer ?
#
loop_
_entity_poly.entity_id
_entity_poly.type
_entity_poly.pdbx_seq_one_letter_code
_entity_poly.pdbx_strand_id
1 'polypeptide(L)'
;MKDSEHFFFDLPQFESMLKEWTRSGSLQSETANKMQEWFESGLQQWDISRDAPYFGFEIPGEKNKFFYVWLDAPVGYMASF
;
A
#
# COMPACT_ATOMS: atom_id res chain seq x y z
N MET A 1 26.64 -0.63 -0.69
CA MET A 1 25.19 -0.55 -0.99
C MET A 1 25.03 -0.40 -2.49
N LYS A 2 23.91 -0.87 -3.05
CA LYS A 2 23.57 -0.69 -4.46
C LYS A 2 22.29 0.13 -4.49
N ASP A 3 22.33 1.25 -5.20
CA ASP A 3 21.17 2.12 -5.35
C ASP A 3 20.22 1.55 -6.41
N SER A 4 18.93 1.76 -6.20
CA SER A 4 17.87 1.33 -7.10
C SER A 4 16.70 2.30 -7.01
N GLU A 5 16.06 2.59 -8.13
CA GLU A 5 14.84 3.38 -8.18
C GLU A 5 13.64 2.55 -7.71
N HIS A 6 12.80 3.12 -6.86
CA HIS A 6 11.60 2.47 -6.34
C HIS A 6 10.38 3.37 -6.58
N PHE A 7 9.25 2.73 -6.86
CA PHE A 7 7.96 3.39 -7.04
C PHE A 7 7.19 3.37 -5.72
N PHE A 8 6.64 4.52 -5.35
CA PHE A 8 5.95 4.70 -4.08
C PHE A 8 4.48 5.08 -4.30
N PHE A 9 3.60 4.42 -3.56
CA PHE A 9 2.20 4.83 -3.44
C PHE A 9 2.08 5.93 -2.39
N ASP A 10 1.46 7.04 -2.78
CA ASP A 10 1.28 8.22 -1.92
C ASP A 10 0.11 8.04 -0.94
N LEU A 11 0.24 7.08 -0.02
CA LEU A 11 -0.73 6.82 1.04
C LEU A 11 -1.11 8.09 1.85
N PRO A 12 -0.18 9.01 2.18
CA PRO A 12 -0.53 10.25 2.90
C PRO A 12 -1.61 11.09 2.21
N GLN A 13 -1.69 11.04 0.87
CA GLN A 13 -2.73 11.76 0.10
C GLN A 13 -4.15 11.34 0.49
N PHE A 14 -4.33 10.13 1.02
CA PHE A 14 -5.62 9.56 1.38
C PHE A 14 -5.97 9.71 2.87
N GLU A 15 -5.10 10.34 3.67
CA GLU A 15 -5.24 10.39 5.13
C GLU A 15 -6.59 10.96 5.59
N SER A 16 -7.06 12.06 4.99
CA SER A 16 -8.34 12.68 5.35
C SER A 16 -9.52 11.74 5.13
N MET A 17 -9.57 11.07 3.98
CA MET A 17 -10.62 10.11 3.64
C MET A 17 -10.59 8.91 4.61
N LEU A 18 -9.41 8.37 4.90
CA LEU A 18 -9.24 7.24 5.80
C LEU A 18 -9.63 7.59 7.25
N LYS A 19 -9.32 8.80 7.72
CA LYS A 19 -9.73 9.29 9.04
C LYS A 19 -11.24 9.44 9.15
N GLU A 20 -11.89 9.97 8.11
CA GLU A 20 -13.35 10.08 8.04
C GLU A 20 -14.00 8.70 8.09
N TRP A 21 -13.54 7.77 7.25
CA TRP A 21 -14.07 6.41 7.21
C TRP A 21 -13.87 5.67 8.54
N THR A 22 -12.71 5.82 9.17
CA THR A 22 -12.41 5.18 10.48
C THR A 22 -13.37 5.65 11.58
N ARG A 23 -13.92 6.87 11.46
CA ARG A 23 -14.85 7.48 12.43
C ARG A 23 -16.32 7.35 12.04
N SER A 24 -16.65 6.64 10.96
CA SER A 24 -18.03 6.47 10.48
C SER A 24 -18.89 5.54 11.35
N GLY A 25 -18.26 4.76 12.25
CA GLY A 25 -18.91 3.72 13.03
C GLY A 25 -19.01 2.36 12.32
N SER A 26 -18.42 2.22 11.12
CA SER A 26 -18.40 0.94 10.37
C SER A 26 -17.36 -0.06 10.87
N LEU A 27 -16.33 0.40 11.59
CA LEU A 27 -15.25 -0.45 12.11
C LEU A 27 -15.50 -0.82 13.57
N GLN A 28 -14.94 -1.96 13.99
CA GLN A 28 -14.82 -2.30 15.41
C GLN A 28 -14.03 -1.22 16.15
N SER A 29 -14.41 -0.92 17.40
CA SER A 29 -13.82 0.16 18.18
C SER A 29 -12.33 -0.06 18.41
N GLU A 30 -11.91 -1.29 18.65
CA GLU A 30 -10.50 -1.67 18.84
C GLU A 30 -9.67 -1.39 17.58
N THR A 31 -10.20 -1.71 16.40
CA THR A 31 -9.56 -1.42 15.11
C THR A 31 -9.44 0.07 14.87
N ALA A 32 -10.51 0.84 15.12
CA ALA A 32 -10.51 2.29 14.95
C ALA A 32 -9.50 2.97 15.89
N ASN A 33 -9.42 2.52 17.14
CA ASN A 33 -8.42 2.99 18.10
C ASN A 33 -7.00 2.70 17.62
N LYS A 34 -6.75 1.52 17.04
CA LYS A 34 -5.43 1.18 16.52
C LYS A 34 -5.04 2.03 15.30
N MET A 35 -5.99 2.32 14.40
CA MET A 35 -5.74 3.21 13.27
C MET A 35 -5.37 4.63 13.73
N GLN A 36 -5.93 5.10 14.85
CA GLN A 36 -5.60 6.41 15.42
C GLN A 36 -4.11 6.50 15.81
N GLU A 37 -3.53 5.46 16.39
CA GLU A 37 -2.08 5.39 16.68
C GLU A 37 -1.24 5.46 15.39
N TRP A 38 -1.70 4.84 14.30
CA TRP A 38 -1.01 4.89 13.01
C TRP A 38 -1.07 6.28 12.37
N PHE A 39 -2.21 6.98 12.47
CA PHE A 39 -2.31 8.37 12.02
C PHE A 39 -1.42 9.30 12.85
N GLU A 40 -1.32 9.10 14.16
CA GLU A 40 -0.43 9.88 15.04
C GLU A 40 1.05 9.65 14.72
N SER A 41 1.40 8.43 14.30
CA SER A 41 2.75 8.11 13.83
C SER A 41 3.08 8.73 12.46
N GLY A 42 2.05 9.22 11.75
CA GLY A 42 2.16 9.77 10.40
C GLY A 42 2.16 8.68 9.34
N LEU A 43 1.23 8.76 8.37
CA LEU A 43 1.26 7.88 7.21
C LEU A 43 2.50 8.17 6.38
N GLN A 44 3.11 7.11 5.85
CA GLN A 44 4.29 7.20 5.00
C GLN A 44 3.96 6.70 3.60
N GLN A 45 4.72 7.20 2.64
CA GLN A 45 4.73 6.64 1.30
C GLN A 45 5.15 5.18 1.37
N TRP A 46 4.49 4.35 0.56
CA TRP A 46 4.68 2.92 0.61
C TRP A 46 5.37 2.44 -0.66
N ASP A 47 6.54 1.83 -0.54
CA ASP A 47 7.25 1.24 -1.68
C ASP A 47 6.51 0.01 -2.21
N ILE A 48 6.06 0.12 -3.45
CA ILE A 48 5.25 -0.89 -4.15
C ILE A 48 6.03 -1.67 -5.21
N SER A 49 7.35 -1.54 -5.25
CA SER A 49 8.17 -2.10 -6.34
C SER A 49 9.34 -2.96 -5.84
N ARG A 50 9.70 -3.99 -6.60
CA ARG A 50 10.86 -4.87 -6.32
C ARG A 50 11.68 -5.06 -7.59
N ASP A 51 13.00 -5.14 -7.41
CA ASP A 51 13.94 -5.46 -8.50
C ASP A 51 13.93 -6.93 -8.88
N ALA A 52 14.25 -7.21 -10.14
CA ALA A 52 14.61 -8.56 -10.58
C ALA A 52 15.86 -9.09 -9.84
N PRO A 53 15.99 -10.43 -9.66
CA PRO A 53 15.01 -11.45 -10.02
C PRO A 53 13.84 -11.49 -9.03
N TYR A 54 12.61 -11.48 -9.55
CA TYR A 54 11.40 -11.56 -8.75
C TYR A 54 10.34 -12.39 -9.48
N PHE A 55 9.55 -13.16 -8.73
CA PHE A 55 8.39 -13.88 -9.26
C PHE A 55 7.14 -13.07 -8.95
N GLY A 56 6.60 -12.41 -9.97
CA GLY A 56 5.46 -11.51 -9.86
C GLY A 56 5.16 -10.85 -11.20
N PHE A 57 4.39 -9.77 -11.17
CA PHE A 57 4.04 -9.00 -12.37
C PHE A 57 5.02 -7.87 -12.63
N GLU A 58 5.54 -7.76 -13.86
CA GLU A 58 6.40 -6.65 -14.27
C GLU A 58 5.57 -5.36 -14.37
N ILE A 59 6.15 -4.24 -13.90
CA ILE A 59 5.50 -2.93 -13.92
C ILE A 59 5.49 -2.44 -15.38
N PRO A 60 4.32 -2.10 -15.96
CA PRO A 60 4.24 -1.65 -17.34
C PRO A 60 5.13 -0.44 -17.62
N GLY A 61 5.99 -0.54 -18.63
CA GLY A 61 6.93 0.52 -19.01
C GLY A 61 8.27 0.49 -18.27
N GLU A 62 8.39 -0.31 -17.21
CA GLU A 62 9.58 -0.36 -16.35
C GLU A 62 10.28 -1.72 -16.43
N LYS A 63 11.49 -1.73 -16.97
CA LYS A 63 12.24 -2.97 -17.20
C LYS A 63 12.81 -3.51 -15.89
N ASN A 64 12.62 -4.81 -15.64
CA ASN A 64 13.14 -5.52 -14.45
C ASN A 64 12.59 -4.99 -13.11
N LYS A 65 11.44 -4.31 -13.13
CA LYS A 65 10.74 -3.83 -11.94
C LYS A 65 9.42 -4.57 -11.82
N PHE A 66 9.15 -5.09 -10.64
CA PHE A 66 7.97 -5.90 -10.37
C PHE A 66 7.12 -5.25 -9.29
N PHE A 67 5.80 -5.44 -9.36
CA PHE A 67 4.95 -5.06 -8.25
C PHE A 67 5.30 -5.90 -7.01
N TYR A 68 5.39 -5.22 -5.87
CA TYR A 68 5.53 -5.91 -4.58
C TYR A 68 4.22 -6.65 -4.27
N VAL A 69 4.32 -7.90 -3.82
CA VAL A 69 3.16 -8.80 -3.60
C VAL A 69 2.03 -8.19 -2.77
N TRP A 70 2.32 -7.29 -1.83
CA TRP A 70 1.26 -6.65 -1.04
C TRP A 70 0.40 -5.67 -1.83
N LEU A 71 0.83 -5.25 -3.01
CA LEU A 71 0.01 -4.47 -3.94
C LEU A 71 -0.91 -5.37 -4.75
N ASP A 72 -0.39 -6.46 -5.31
CA ASP A 72 -1.16 -7.34 -6.20
C ASP A 72 -2.09 -8.32 -5.45
N ALA A 73 -1.74 -8.74 -4.24
CA ALA A 73 -2.52 -9.66 -3.44
C ALA A 73 -3.99 -9.23 -3.23
N PRO A 74 -4.30 -8.00 -2.78
CA PRO A 74 -5.69 -7.56 -2.65
C PRO A 74 -6.41 -7.41 -3.99
N VAL A 75 -5.70 -7.11 -5.09
CA VAL A 75 -6.28 -7.07 -6.44
C VAL A 75 -6.74 -8.47 -6.87
N GLY A 76 -6.12 -9.53 -6.37
CA GLY A 76 -6.55 -10.91 -6.56
C GLY A 76 -8.00 -11.18 -6.15
N TYR A 77 -8.53 -10.46 -5.16
CA TYR A 77 -9.95 -10.56 -4.78
C TYR A 77 -10.88 -10.07 -5.90
N MET A 78 -10.46 -9.09 -6.72
CA MET A 78 -11.25 -8.61 -7.86
C MET A 78 -11.21 -9.61 -9.02
N ALA A 79 -10.07 -10.26 -9.23
CA ALA A 79 -9.84 -11.17 -10.36
C ALA A 79 -10.39 -12.59 -10.15
N SER A 80 -10.71 -12.97 -8.91
CA SER A 80 -11.18 -14.33 -8.58
C SER A 80 -12.68 -14.55 -8.85
N PHE A 81 -13.43 -13.50 -9.19
CA PHE A 81 -14.85 -13.57 -9.56
C PHE A 81 -14.99 -13.61 -11.09
#